data_AF-A0A4U2ZRP5-F1
#
_entry.id   AF-A0A4U2ZRP5-F1
#
_cell.length_a   1.000
_cell.length_b   1.000
_cell.length_c   1.000
_cell.angle_alpha   90.00
_cell.angle_beta   90.00
_cell.angle_gamma   90.00
#
_symmetry.space_group_name_H-M   'P 1'
#
loop_
_entity.id
_entity.type
_entity.pdbx_description
1 polymer ?
#
loop_
_entity_poly.entity_id
_entity_poly.type
_entity_poly.pdbx_seq_one_letter_code
_entity_poly.pdbx_strand_id
1 'polypeptide(L)'
;MRFFEKDVLRALTTPFIVEKLGGEYIYNMVRGDDKGKTWITYSELDNGAGRYAEGAESTSILLFQVDIWSFSPVKGDLKEAVNNSMKNIGFQR
;
A
#
# COMPACT_ATOMS: atom_id res chain seq x y z
N MET A 1 2.41 19.10 -4.58
CA MET A 1 2.64 17.87 -3.79
C MET A 1 1.68 16.82 -4.32
N ARG A 2 2.19 15.70 -4.86
CA ARG A 2 1.33 14.60 -5.36
C ARG A 2 0.78 13.85 -4.15
N PHE A 3 -0.52 13.63 -4.08
CA PHE A 3 -1.14 12.86 -2.99
C PHE A 3 -1.02 11.36 -3.29
N PHE A 4 0.16 10.78 -3.04
CA PHE A 4 0.43 9.37 -3.35
C PHE A 4 -0.48 8.40 -2.59
N GLU A 5 -0.99 8.78 -1.41
CA GLU A 5 -1.97 7.99 -0.66
C GLU A 5 -3.21 7.64 -1.48
N LYS A 6 -3.73 8.58 -2.29
CA LYS A 6 -4.90 8.33 -3.14
C LYS A 6 -4.57 7.37 -4.29
N ASP A 7 -3.36 7.47 -4.83
CA ASP A 7 -2.90 6.57 -5.88
C ASP A 7 -2.69 5.15 -5.34
N VAL A 8 -2.12 5.02 -4.14
CA VAL A 8 -1.97 3.74 -3.43
C VAL A 8 -3.33 3.13 -3.10
N LEU A 9 -4.26 3.89 -2.51
CA LEU A 9 -5.62 3.41 -2.22
C LEU A 9 -6.31 2.91 -3.49
N ARG A 10 -6.26 3.69 -4.58
CA ARG A 10 -6.85 3.31 -5.86
C ARG A 10 -6.21 2.03 -6.43
N ALA A 11 -4.88 1.90 -6.33
CA ALA A 11 -4.18 0.70 -6.79
C ALA A 11 -4.55 -0.55 -5.98
N LEU A 12 -4.84 -0.39 -4.67
CA LEU A 12 -5.22 -1.49 -3.79
C LEU A 12 -6.71 -1.85 -3.89
N THR A 13 -7.57 -0.93 -4.35
CA THR A 13 -9.04 -1.14 -4.45
C THR A 13 -9.46 -1.73 -5.80
N THR A 14 -8.69 -2.68 -6.35
CA THR A 14 -9.10 -3.37 -7.57
C THR A 14 -10.24 -4.35 -7.28
N PRO A 15 -11.15 -4.63 -8.24
CA PRO A 15 -12.24 -5.58 -8.02
C PRO A 15 -11.77 -6.94 -7.51
N PHE A 16 -10.65 -7.44 -8.04
CA PHE A 16 -10.05 -8.70 -7.60
C PHE A 16 -9.60 -8.66 -6.15
N ILE A 17 -8.90 -7.59 -5.72
CA ILE A 17 -8.44 -7.47 -4.32
C ILE A 17 -9.65 -7.36 -3.39
N VAL A 18 -10.62 -6.50 -3.70
CA VAL A 18 -11.84 -6.30 -2.90
C VAL A 18 -12.62 -7.62 -2.75
N GLU A 19 -12.76 -8.39 -3.82
CA GLU A 19 -13.40 -9.72 -3.78
C GLU A 19 -12.64 -10.67 -2.85
N LYS A 20 -11.31 -10.72 -2.92
CA LYS A 20 -10.48 -11.60 -2.07
C LYS A 20 -10.51 -11.22 -0.59
N LEU A 21 -10.69 -9.94 -0.29
CA LEU A 21 -10.88 -9.46 1.07
C LEU A 21 -12.31 -9.73 1.58
N GLY A 22 -13.27 -9.94 0.67
CA GLY A 22 -14.69 -10.09 1.00
C GLY A 22 -15.39 -8.76 1.27
N GLY A 23 -14.84 -7.65 0.74
CA GLY A 23 -15.31 -6.28 0.97
C GLY A 23 -14.17 -5.27 0.88
N GLU A 24 -14.50 -3.98 1.01
CA GLU A 24 -13.53 -2.87 0.96
C GLU A 24 -12.78 -2.70 2.29
N TYR A 25 -12.05 -3.75 2.70
CA TYR A 25 -11.27 -3.77 3.93
C TYR A 25 -9.84 -3.26 3.70
N ILE A 26 -9.70 -2.00 3.27
CA ILE A 26 -8.42 -1.36 2.95
C ILE A 26 -8.32 -0.04 3.71
N TYR A 27 -7.30 0.12 4.54
CA TYR A 27 -7.21 1.23 5.50
C TYR A 27 -5.86 1.95 5.45
N ASN A 28 -5.87 3.27 5.67
CA ASN A 28 -4.64 4.04 5.88
C ASN A 28 -4.20 3.89 7.35
N MET A 29 -2.95 3.48 7.58
CA MET A 29 -2.30 3.21 8.87
C MET A 29 -2.91 2.07 9.71
N VAL A 30 -4.17 2.21 10.10
CA VAL A 30 -4.83 1.33 11.08
C VAL A 30 -6.17 0.85 10.58
N ARG A 31 -6.53 -0.38 10.96
CA ARG A 31 -7.83 -0.96 10.65
C ARG A 31 -8.96 -0.12 11.26
N GLY A 32 -10.07 0.02 10.54
CA GLY A 32 -11.31 0.57 11.06
C GLY A 32 -12.06 -0.38 12.01
N ASP A 33 -13.23 0.06 12.49
CA ASP A 33 -14.15 -0.75 13.29
C ASP A 33 -15.02 -1.61 12.37
N ASP A 34 -14.44 -2.72 11.91
CA ASP A 34 -15.11 -3.68 11.03
C ASP A 34 -14.86 -5.13 11.50
N LYS A 35 -15.61 -6.09 10.93
CA LYS A 35 -15.51 -7.53 11.26
C LYS A 35 -14.85 -8.39 10.19
N GLY A 36 -14.17 -7.78 9.21
CA GLY A 36 -13.40 -8.46 8.18
C GLY A 36 -12.36 -9.45 8.75
N LYS A 37 -12.19 -10.60 8.10
CA LYS A 37 -11.19 -11.60 8.53
C LYS A 37 -9.82 -11.37 7.90
N THR A 38 -9.79 -10.63 6.80
CA THR A 38 -8.62 -10.28 6.01
C THR A 38 -8.75 -8.82 5.62
N TRP A 39 -7.70 -8.03 5.80
CA TRP A 39 -7.69 -6.61 5.45
C TRP A 39 -6.29 -6.16 5.06
N ILE A 40 -6.21 -5.01 4.40
CA ILE A 40 -4.95 -4.37 4.01
C ILE A 40 -4.80 -3.06 4.78
N THR A 41 -3.59 -2.80 5.29
CA THR A 41 -3.19 -1.46 5.72
C THR A 41 -2.10 -0.94 4.82
N TYR A 42 -2.11 0.36 4.53
CA TYR A 42 -1.02 1.04 3.85
C TYR A 42 -0.64 2.31 4.60
N SER A 43 0.65 2.64 4.61
CA SER A 43 1.15 3.88 5.22
C SER A 43 2.44 4.32 4.54
N GLU A 44 2.62 5.62 4.42
CA GLU A 44 3.89 6.22 4.03
C GLU A 44 4.88 6.06 5.19
N LEU A 45 6.05 5.50 4.92
CA LEU A 45 7.16 5.44 5.87
C LEU A 45 7.94 6.77 5.79
N ASP A 46 8.65 7.10 6.87
CA ASP A 46 9.42 8.35 6.97
C ASP A 46 10.32 8.56 5.74
N ASN A 47 9.97 9.57 4.94
CA ASN A 47 10.63 9.91 3.69
C ASN A 47 11.72 10.94 3.99
N GLY A 48 12.78 10.47 4.65
CA GLY A 48 13.96 11.30 4.88
C GLY A 48 14.50 11.83 3.55
N ALA A 49 14.70 13.15 3.46
CA ALA A 49 15.35 13.76 2.31
C ALA A 49 16.70 13.06 2.07
N GLY A 50 16.90 12.55 0.85
CA GLY A 50 18.19 12.00 0.46
C GLY A 50 19.23 13.11 0.62
N ARG A 51 20.10 12.99 1.63
CA ARG A 51 21.14 14.00 1.90
C ARG A 51 22.16 13.97 0.77
N TYR A 52 21.99 14.81 -0.23
CA TYR A 52 23.06 15.15 -1.16
C TYR A 52 23.87 16.32 -0.59
N ALA A 53 25.20 16.21 -0.63
CA ALA A 53 26.14 17.22 -0.13
C ALA A 53 26.15 18.53 -0.95
N GLU A 54 25.38 18.59 -2.04
CA GLU A 54 25.32 19.73 -2.96
C GLU A 54 23.87 20.22 -3.14
N GLY A 55 23.39 21.02 -2.17
CA GLY A 55 22.54 22.20 -2.39
C GLY A 55 21.18 22.12 -3.12
N ALA A 56 20.72 20.99 -3.65
CA ALA A 56 19.41 20.88 -4.27
C ALA A 56 18.78 19.51 -4.01
N GLU A 57 17.71 19.49 -3.21
CA GLU A 57 16.81 18.33 -3.10
C GLU A 57 16.14 18.09 -4.47
N SER A 58 16.75 17.25 -5.31
CA SER A 58 16.23 16.95 -6.65
C SER A 58 15.51 15.59 -6.72
N THR A 59 15.64 14.74 -5.70
CA THR A 59 14.98 13.43 -5.63
C THR A 59 14.56 13.09 -4.20
N SER A 60 13.30 12.67 -4.04
CA SER A 60 12.80 12.08 -2.79
C SER A 60 12.49 10.61 -3.05
N ILE A 61 13.02 9.72 -2.20
CA ILE A 61 12.60 8.32 -2.18
C ILE A 61 11.33 8.27 -1.36
N LEU A 62 10.27 7.71 -1.93
CA LEU A 62 9.00 7.48 -1.25
C LEU A 62 8.91 6.01 -0.86
N LEU A 63 8.80 5.75 0.42
CA LEU A 63 8.63 4.41 0.97
C LEU A 63 7.18 4.24 1.43
N PHE A 64 6.54 3.16 0.99
CA PHE A 64 5.22 2.77 1.47
C PHE A 64 5.31 1.37 2.07
N GLN A 65 4.78 1.22 3.27
CA GLN A 65 4.49 -0.07 3.86
C GLN A 65 3.08 -0.49 3.49
N VAL A 66 2.93 -1.70 2.95
CA VAL A 66 1.63 -2.31 2.62
C VAL A 66 1.58 -3.70 3.25
N ASP A 67 0.68 -3.87 4.21
CA ASP A 67 0.54 -5.10 4.98
C ASP A 67 -0.79 -5.79 4.66
N ILE A 68 -0.74 -7.12 4.54
CA ILE A 68 -1.93 -7.96 4.41
C ILE A 68 -2.11 -8.72 5.72
N TRP A 69 -3.17 -8.38 6.45
CA TRP A 69 -3.54 -9.01 7.71
C TRP A 69 -4.61 -10.05 7.47
N SER A 70 -4.55 -11.16 8.20
CA SER A 70 -5.52 -12.24 8.03
C SER A 70 -5.54 -13.17 9.24
N PHE A 71 -6.74 -13.62 9.64
CA PHE A 71 -6.89 -14.71 10.62
C PHE A 71 -6.63 -16.10 10.05
N SER A 72 -6.32 -16.20 8.76
CA SER A 72 -5.98 -17.44 8.06
C SER A 72 -4.77 -17.23 7.15
N PRO A 73 -4.08 -18.29 6.69
CA PRO A 73 -2.95 -18.12 5.77
C PRO A 73 -3.33 -17.27 4.55
N VAL A 74 -2.57 -16.21 4.30
CA VAL A 74 -2.78 -15.32 3.16
C VAL A 74 -2.48 -16.08 1.87
N LYS A 75 -3.49 -16.16 0.99
CA LYS A 75 -3.39 -16.85 -0.31
C LYS A 75 -2.38 -16.15 -1.22
N GLY A 76 -1.66 -16.95 -2.02
CA GLY A 76 -0.59 -16.44 -2.90
C GLY A 76 -1.09 -15.46 -3.96
N ASP A 77 -2.27 -15.72 -4.52
CA ASP A 77 -2.93 -14.87 -5.52
C ASP A 77 -3.19 -13.43 -5.01
N LEU A 78 -3.60 -13.26 -3.75
CA LEU A 78 -3.77 -11.95 -3.13
C LEU A 78 -2.43 -11.22 -2.97
N LYS A 79 -1.36 -11.93 -2.57
CA LYS A 79 -0.01 -11.33 -2.45
C LYS A 79 0.50 -10.83 -3.80
N GLU A 80 0.31 -11.63 -4.84
CA GLU A 80 0.71 -11.27 -6.21
C GLU A 80 -0.09 -10.07 -6.72
N ALA A 81 -1.41 -10.06 -6.52
CA ALA A 81 -2.26 -8.95 -6.92
C ALA A 81 -1.84 -7.63 -6.26
N VAL A 82 -1.64 -7.63 -4.93
CA VAL A 82 -1.18 -6.43 -4.19
C VAL A 82 0.18 -5.96 -4.72
N ASN A 83 1.14 -6.86 -4.90
CA ASN A 83 2.46 -6.52 -5.43
C ASN A 83 2.39 -5.93 -6.85
N ASN A 84 1.59 -6.53 -7.73
CA ASN A 84 1.42 -6.05 -9.10
C ASN A 84 0.72 -4.69 -9.14
N SER A 85 -0.29 -4.47 -8.30
CA SER A 85 -0.94 -3.16 -8.13
C SER A 85 0.06 -2.06 -7.75
N MET A 86 0.95 -2.32 -6.79
CA MET A 86 1.96 -1.35 -6.38
C MET A 86 3.01 -1.09 -7.47
N LYS A 87 3.42 -2.12 -8.20
CA LYS A 87 4.32 -1.99 -9.36
C LYS A 87 3.72 -1.16 -10.49
N ASN A 88 2.43 -1.28 -10.73
CA ASN A 88 1.73 -0.53 -11.79
C ASN A 88 1.71 0.98 -11.55
N ILE A 89 1.87 1.42 -10.30
CA ILE A 89 1.98 2.84 -9.95
C ILE A 89 3.44 3.28 -9.68
N GLY A 90 4.41 2.42 -9.95
CA GLY A 90 5.84 2.74 -9.94
C GLY A 90 6.61 2.32 -8.69
N PHE A 91 6.00 1.63 -7.73
CA PHE A 91 6.73 1.10 -6.56
C PHE A 91 7.47 -0.19 -6.88
N GLN A 92 8.55 -0.43 -6.14
CA GLN A 92 9.35 -1.66 -6.19
C GLN A 92 9.56 -2.17 -4.77
N ARG A 93 9.72 -3.49 -4.61
CA ARG A 93 9.86 -4.17 -3.31
C ARG A 93 11.29 -4.60 -3.09
#